data_AF-A0A3A9VYP2-F1
#
_entry.id   AF-A0A3A9VYP2-F1
#
_cell.length_a   1.000
_cell.length_b   1.000
_cell.length_c   1.000
_cell.angle_alpha   90.00
_cell.angle_beta   90.00
_cell.angle_gamma   90.00
#
_symmetry.space_group_name_H-M   'P 1'
#
loop_
_entity.id
_entity.type
_entity.pdbx_description
1 polymer ?
#
loop_
_entity_poly.entity_id
_entity_poly.type
_entity_poly.pdbx_seq_one_letter_code
_entity_poly.pdbx_strand_id
1 'polypeptide(L)' 'MTDLGLYLSRKSINRSDVSRKTGISKTRLSELSNNRRTKLRVSELYLIALAIEANPCEVLNEVCKDLEIKKNNS' A
#
# COMPACT_ATOMS: atom_id res chain seq x y z
N MET A 1 2.13 -12.06 0.89
CA MET A 1 2.39 -10.60 0.81
C MET A 1 1.43 -9.97 -0.18
N THR A 2 0.97 -8.75 0.12
CA THR A 2 0.14 -7.91 -0.75
C THR A 2 1.01 -7.14 -1.74
N ASP A 3 0.42 -6.51 -2.76
CA ASP A 3 1.16 -5.67 -3.70
C ASP A 3 1.82 -4.48 -3.00
N LEU A 4 1.16 -3.90 -2.00
CA LEU A 4 1.76 -2.88 -1.15
C LEU A 4 2.99 -3.43 -0.41
N GLY A 5 2.89 -4.62 0.20
CA GLY A 5 4.02 -5.24 0.91
C GLY A 5 5.20 -5.54 -0.02
N LEU A 6 4.93 -6.02 -1.23
CA LEU A 6 5.94 -6.23 -2.29
C LEU A 6 6.58 -4.91 -2.72
N TYR A 7 5.79 -3.87 -2.95
CA TYR A 7 6.27 -2.55 -3.31
C TYR A 7 7.21 -1.96 -2.25
N LEU A 8 6.79 -1.99 -0.97
CA LEU A 8 7.62 -1.51 0.14
C LEU A 8 8.91 -2.32 0.30
N SER A 9 8.84 -3.65 0.10
CA SER A 9 10.01 -4.53 0.15
C SER A 9 11.00 -4.25 -0.98
N ARG A 10 10.52 -4.05 -2.21
CA ARG A 10 11.35 -3.74 -3.39
C ARG A 10 12.08 -2.41 -3.24
N LYS A 11 11.44 -1.42 -2.62
CA LYS A 11 12.03 -0.10 -2.34
C LYS A 11 12.82 -0.03 -1.04
N SER A 12 13.05 -1.17 -0.36
CA SER A 12 13.77 -1.25 0.92
C SER A 12 13.25 -0.27 2.00
N ILE A 13 11.93 -0.04 2.01
CA ILE A 13 11.32 0.93 2.90
C ILE A 13 11.32 0.42 4.35
N ASN A 14 11.79 1.28 5.26
CA ASN A 14 11.73 1.00 6.70
C ASN A 14 10.31 1.25 7.26
N ARG A 15 9.60 0.15 7.56
CA ARG A 15 8.25 0.19 8.16
C ARG A 15 8.18 0.94 9.49
N SER A 16 9.27 0.98 10.26
CA SER A 16 9.29 1.74 11.52
C SER A 16 9.28 3.25 11.27
N ASP A 17 9.97 3.73 10.23
CA ASP A 17 9.98 5.15 9.89
C ASP A 17 8.62 5.58 9.30
N VAL A 18 8.03 4.75 8.42
CA VAL A 18 6.66 4.98 7.92
C VAL A 18 5.66 5.04 9.08
N SER A 19 5.75 4.15 10.06
CA SER A 19 4.88 4.17 11.24
C SER A 19 4.98 5.50 12.02
N ARG A 20 6.20 6.00 12.21
CA ARG A 20 6.47 7.27 12.90
C ARG A 20 5.94 8.47 12.11
N LYS A 21 6.15 8.53 10.80
CA LYS A 21 5.71 9.65 9.94
C LYS A 21 4.19 9.69 9.74
N THR A 22 3.55 8.53 9.64
CA THR A 22 2.12 8.42 9.29
C THR A 22 1.19 8.27 10.49
N GLY A 23 1.72 7.92 11.66
CA GLY A 23 0.91 7.53 12.82
C GLY A 23 0.24 6.15 12.69
N ILE A 24 0.43 5.44 11.58
CA ILE A 24 -0.10 4.09 11.38
C ILE A 24 0.73 3.11 12.23
N SER A 25 0.07 2.26 13.02
CA SER A 25 0.77 1.31 13.88
C SER A 25 1.59 0.29 13.08
N LYS A 26 2.70 -0.19 13.65
CA LYS A 26 3.53 -1.25 13.03
C LYS A 26 2.72 -2.53 12.75
N THR A 27 1.78 -2.87 13.63
CA THR A 27 0.85 -4.00 13.45
C THR A 27 -0.02 -3.79 12.22
N ARG A 28 -0.62 -2.60 12.08
CA ARG A 28 -1.46 -2.28 10.92
C ARG A 28 -0.67 -2.29 9.62
N LEU A 29 0.54 -1.72 9.59
CA LEU A 29 1.43 -1.79 8.43
C LEU A 29 1.80 -3.24 8.07
N SER A 30 2.01 -4.09 9.07
CA SER A 30 2.27 -5.52 8.86
C SER A 30 1.05 -6.23 8.26
N GLU A 31 -0.16 -5.98 8.76
CA GLU A 31 -1.39 -6.52 8.19
C GLU A 31 -1.59 -6.08 6.74
N LEU A 32 -1.44 -4.77 6.47
CA LEU A 32 -1.56 -4.20 5.13
C LEU A 32 -0.54 -4.80 4.15
N SER A 33 0.65 -5.17 4.63
CA SER A 33 1.71 -5.75 3.80
C SER A 33 1.56 -7.27 3.60
N ASN A 34 1.00 -7.99 4.58
CA ASN A 34 1.05 -9.46 4.60
C ASN A 34 -0.31 -10.12 4.36
N ASN A 35 -1.40 -9.50 4.78
CA ASN A 35 -2.74 -10.09 4.76
C ASN A 35 -3.56 -9.56 3.58
N ARG A 36 -3.80 -10.40 2.58
CA ARG A 36 -4.61 -10.07 1.40
C ARG A 36 -6.09 -9.78 1.70
N ARG A 37 -6.59 -10.20 2.87
CA ARG A 37 -7.97 -9.88 3.31
C ARG A 37 -8.07 -8.49 3.94
N THR A 38 -6.95 -7.89 4.34
CA THR A 38 -6.95 -6.56 4.94
C THR A 38 -7.15 -5.51 3.84
N LYS A 39 -8.22 -4.73 3.96
CA LYS A 39 -8.48 -3.61 3.06
C LYS A 39 -7.54 -2.45 3.38
N LEU A 40 -6.76 -2.04 2.37
CA LEU A 40 -5.99 -0.80 2.38
C LEU A 40 -6.93 0.37 2.10
N ARG A 41 -6.99 1.34 3.02
CA ARG A 41 -7.76 2.58 2.80
C ARG A 41 -6.95 3.56 1.99
N VAL A 42 -7.63 4.39 1.20
CA VAL A 42 -6.98 5.45 0.40
C VAL A 42 -6.19 6.42 1.27
N SER A 43 -6.72 6.78 2.46
CA SER A 43 -6.00 7.63 3.42
C SER A 43 -4.70 6.99 3.92
N GLU A 44 -4.71 5.69 4.21
CA GLU A 44 -3.51 4.94 4.61
C GLU A 44 -2.50 4.90 3.47
N LEU A 45 -2.94 4.60 2.24
CA LEU A 45 -2.09 4.61 1.05
C LEU A 45 -1.44 5.98 0.84
N TYR A 46 -2.24 7.04 0.92
CA TYR A 46 -1.78 8.40 0.68
C TYR A 46 -0.72 8.81 1.71
N LEU A 47 -0.96 8.56 3.00
CA LEU A 47 0.03 8.84 4.05
C LEU A 47 1.31 8.01 3.89
N ILE A 48 1.18 6.72 3.54
CA ILE A 48 2.34 5.86 3.28
C ILE A 48 3.16 6.42 2.11
N ALA A 49 2.51 6.80 1.01
CA ALA A 49 3.18 7.39 -0.15
C ALA A 49 3.95 8.67 0.20
N LEU A 50 3.32 9.58 0.95
CA LEU A 50 3.99 10.79 1.43
C LEU A 50 5.17 10.48 2.35
N ALA A 51 5.05 9.49 3.24
CA ALA A 51 6.10 9.12 4.18
C ALA A 51 7.35 8.53 3.51
N ILE A 52 7.18 7.89 2.35
CA ILE A 52 8.25 7.34 1.52
C ILE A 52 8.68 8.28 0.39
N GLU A 53 8.19 9.51 0.39
CA GLU A 53 8.50 10.54 -0.63
C GLU A 53 8.20 10.06 -2.06
N ALA A 54 7.14 9.25 -2.21
CA ALA A 54 6.65 8.78 -3.49
C ALA A 54 5.34 9.49 -3.88
N ASN A 55 5.08 9.58 -5.18
CA ASN A 55 3.81 10.08 -5.66
C ASN A 55 2.67 9.11 -5.26
N PRO A 56 1.60 9.56 -4.57
CA PRO A 56 0.48 8.70 -4.21
C PRO A 56 -0.17 7.96 -5.38
N CYS A 57 -0.21 8.59 -6.57
CA CYS A 57 -0.74 7.98 -7.78
C CYS A 57 0.11 6.80 -8.27
N GLU A 58 1.44 6.87 -8.12
CA GLU A 58 2.32 5.74 -8.46
C GLU A 58 2.07 4.54 -7.54
N VAL A 59 1.94 4.79 -6.24
CA VAL A 59 1.64 3.74 -5.25
C VAL A 59 0.27 3.14 -5.54
N LEU A 60 -0.72 3.97 -5.87
CA LEU A 60 -2.06 3.51 -6.23
C LEU A 60 -2.02 2.61 -7.47
N ASN A 61 -1.35 3.03 -8.54
CA ASN A 61 -1.26 2.27 -9.78
C ASN A 61 -0.53 0.93 -9.56
N GLU A 62 0.51 0.88 -8.74
CA GLU A 62 1.20 -0.37 -8.45
C GLU A 62 0.33 -1.34 -7.63
N VAL A 63 -0.42 -0.83 -6.64
CA VAL A 63 -1.29 -1.65 -5.79
C VAL A 63 -2.54 -2.13 -6.53
N CYS A 64 -3.02 -1.36 -7.51
CA CYS A 64 -4.24 -1.63 -8.27
C CYS A 64 -3.99 -2.15 -9.69
N LYS A 65 -2.75 -2.50 -10.05
CA LYS A 65 -2.36 -2.89 -11.42
C LYS A 65 -3.16 -4.05 -12.02
N ASP A 66 -3.64 -4.97 -11.18
CA ASP A 66 -4.39 -6.16 -11.62
C ASP A 66 -5.91 -5.93 -11.60
N LEU A 67 -6.37 -4.70 -11.32
CA LEU A 67 -7.79 -4.38 -11.32
C LEU A 67 -8.28 -4.11 -12.73
N GLU A 68 -9.10 -5.01 -13.23
CA GLU A 68 -9.79 -4.86 -14.51
C GLU A 68 -11.30 -4.82 -14.31
N ILE A 69 -11.96 -3.98 -15.11
CA ILE A 69 -13.41 -3.99 -15.21
C ILE A 69 -13.79 -5.24 -16.00
N LYS A 70 -14.54 -6.16 -15.38
CA LYS A 70 -15.15 -7.27 -16.11
C LYS A 70 -16.13 -6.69 -17.12
N LYS A 71 -15.80 -6.77 -18.41
CA LYS A 71 -16.78 -6.53 -19.47
C LYS A 71 -17.79 -7.68 -19.41
N ASN A 72 -18.98 -7.39 -18.90
CA ASN A 72 -20.13 -8.25 -19.14
C ASN A 72 -20.44 -8.15 -20.62
N ASN A 73 -20.05 -9.16 -21.40
CA ASN A 73 -20.65 -9.38 -22.72
C ASN A 73 -22.06 -9.91 -22.45
N SER A 74 -23.05 -9.01 -22.47
CA SER A 74 -24.48 -9.34 -22.57
C SER A 74 -24.93 -9.14 -24.00
#